data_AF-C5BJ11-F1
#
_entry.id   AF-C5BJ11-F1
#
_cell.length_a   1.000
_cell.length_b   1.000
_cell.length_c   1.000
_cell.angle_alpha   90.00
_cell.angle_beta   90.00
_cell.angle_gamma   90.00
#
_symmetry.space_group_name_H-M   'P 1'
#
loop_
_entity.id
_entity.type
_entity.pdbx_description
1 polymer ?
#
loop_
_entity_poly.entity_id
_entity_poly.type
_entity_poly.pdbx_seq_one_letter_code
_entity_poly.pdbx_strand_id
1 'polypeptide(L)'
;MDGLVVKDNVYTCNLHSDFTVENHGASHFCYIASPLLSVTWSFYSYTSAGQKPPAALFHHVNDFWQLSKSTFLDSRFAYVGGKDWARYTYGLYFIVPALVMLQSQFADADARYIEQHRVRTLADEHADNADGSFFGKRVTHDIFRGQPPKYESDCYATFALAYLLHKSLATTKQAPTTDEFRRSTARLHSSPESSTNFIANANFFSSFSWRTLAGYDPIALFVPRGCDDMAEWSANNLVGYVRPVPENFSIGIRSSKVVDADGSVYINGVTATRNEKQNFYDHHLDVALQTASVRIHSRLKIKSDFMASESGAIALTLVNDWFNGFTRTIYHESGKQILAFDLKRDFPFAGLFKGKLYKAYRKLCRYFRIGNNQYKIDSTWLNIDNKFGIIRLSTNQNGFYIHDPIGRNTRGKCLHYSTIYGGKPSLRRHKLRRGQVLFDETVLLMAATAEETRQKAKELIHS
;
A
#
# COMPACT_ATOMS: atom_id res chain seq x y z
N MET A 1 34.03 -17.77 10.65
CA MET A 1 34.14 -16.63 9.72
C MET A 1 35.56 -16.68 9.21
N ASP A 2 35.73 -17.17 8.00
CA ASP A 2 36.89 -17.95 7.57
C ASP A 2 38.00 -17.02 7.02
N GLY A 3 38.25 -15.91 7.71
CA GLY A 3 39.28 -14.92 7.37
C GLY A 3 38.99 -14.03 6.15
N LEU A 4 37.88 -14.25 5.44
CA LEU A 4 37.51 -13.45 4.27
C LEU A 4 36.64 -12.24 4.66
N VAL A 5 36.85 -11.11 3.98
CA VAL A 5 36.06 -9.89 4.21
C VAL A 5 34.70 -10.05 3.53
N VAL A 6 33.62 -9.67 4.23
CA VAL A 6 32.23 -9.79 3.75
C VAL A 6 32.03 -9.16 2.38
N LYS A 7 32.65 -8.00 2.13
CA LYS A 7 32.58 -7.28 0.84
C LYS A 7 33.09 -8.10 -0.35
N ASP A 8 33.98 -9.08 -0.12
CA ASP A 8 34.59 -9.88 -1.17
C ASP A 8 33.77 -11.15 -1.49
N ASN A 9 32.74 -11.46 -0.69
CA ASN A 9 31.92 -12.68 -0.82
C ASN A 9 30.42 -12.41 -0.97
N VAL A 10 29.95 -11.23 -0.59
CA VAL A 10 28.54 -10.82 -0.73
C VAL A 10 28.43 -9.84 -1.89
N TYR A 11 27.93 -10.34 -3.02
CA TYR A 11 27.74 -9.60 -4.27
C TYR A 11 26.28 -9.25 -4.55
N THR A 12 25.40 -9.37 -3.54
CA THR A 12 23.95 -9.25 -3.77
C THR A 12 23.54 -7.80 -3.97
N CYS A 13 22.93 -7.53 -5.13
CA CYS A 13 22.47 -6.22 -5.59
C CYS A 13 21.13 -5.75 -4.98
N ASN A 14 20.72 -6.36 -3.87
CA ASN A 14 19.36 -6.18 -3.32
C ASN A 14 19.32 -5.28 -2.08
N LEU A 15 20.46 -5.00 -1.44
CA LEU A 15 20.59 -4.01 -0.36
C LEU A 15 21.35 -2.82 -0.91
N HIS A 16 20.70 -1.67 -0.89
CA HIS A 16 21.23 -0.41 -1.40
C HIS A 16 22.06 0.32 -0.36
N SER A 17 22.82 1.31 -0.81
CA SER A 17 23.73 2.11 0.05
C SER A 17 22.99 2.88 1.15
N ASP A 18 21.71 3.14 0.94
CA ASP A 18 20.80 3.81 1.88
C ASP A 18 20.01 2.83 2.76
N PHE A 19 20.34 1.53 2.72
CA PHE A 19 19.66 0.42 3.38
C PHE A 19 18.25 0.11 2.88
N THR A 20 17.79 0.70 1.77
CA THR A 20 16.60 0.18 1.09
C THR A 20 16.89 -1.22 0.56
N VAL A 21 15.91 -2.11 0.67
CA VAL A 21 15.99 -3.46 0.12
C VAL A 21 14.98 -3.63 -0.99
N GLU A 22 15.45 -4.08 -2.14
CA GLU A 22 14.63 -4.48 -3.28
C GLU A 22 14.59 -6.00 -3.42
N ASN A 23 13.44 -6.51 -3.82
CA ASN A 23 13.34 -7.83 -4.41
C ASN A 23 12.31 -7.82 -5.54
N HIS A 24 12.52 -8.64 -6.57
CA HIS A 24 11.77 -8.60 -7.82
C HIS A 24 11.71 -7.18 -8.43
N GLY A 25 12.75 -6.37 -8.17
CA GLY A 25 12.88 -5.00 -8.65
C GLY A 25 12.05 -3.96 -7.90
N ALA A 26 11.52 -4.24 -6.70
CA ALA A 26 10.76 -3.26 -5.92
C ALA A 26 11.02 -3.36 -4.41
N SER A 27 10.88 -2.24 -3.70
CA SER A 27 10.99 -2.21 -2.23
C SER A 27 9.71 -2.74 -1.58
N HIS A 28 9.84 -3.84 -0.84
CA HIS A 28 8.67 -4.54 -0.29
C HIS A 28 8.95 -5.09 1.11
N PHE A 29 8.06 -4.75 2.05
CA PHE A 29 8.29 -4.99 3.48
C PHE A 29 8.47 -6.46 3.86
N CYS A 30 7.91 -7.44 3.14
CA CYS A 30 8.19 -8.84 3.51
C CYS A 30 9.67 -9.20 3.36
N TYR A 31 10.39 -8.53 2.45
CA TYR A 31 11.83 -8.75 2.27
C TYR A 31 12.67 -7.92 3.23
N ILE A 32 12.02 -7.12 4.08
CA ILE A 32 12.59 -6.59 5.31
C ILE A 32 12.38 -7.57 6.45
N ALA A 33 11.14 -8.02 6.65
CA ALA A 33 10.80 -8.90 7.75
C ALA A 33 11.46 -10.28 7.64
N SER A 34 11.59 -10.85 6.44
CA SER A 34 12.15 -12.20 6.26
C SER A 34 13.65 -12.31 6.61
N PRO A 35 14.56 -11.42 6.14
CA PRO A 35 15.94 -11.46 6.60
C PRO A 35 16.08 -11.24 8.11
N LEU A 36 15.30 -10.33 8.69
CA LEU A 36 15.28 -10.10 10.14
C LEU A 36 14.80 -11.35 10.90
N LEU A 37 13.83 -12.08 10.37
CA LEU A 37 13.40 -13.37 10.93
C LEU A 37 14.52 -14.41 10.88
N SER A 38 15.26 -14.50 9.77
CA SER A 38 16.41 -15.41 9.65
C SER A 38 17.53 -15.08 10.65
N VAL A 39 17.85 -13.79 10.81
CA VAL A 39 18.79 -13.33 11.85
C VAL A 39 18.27 -13.73 13.24
N THR A 40 16.97 -13.60 13.47
CA THR A 40 16.33 -13.95 14.73
C THR A 40 16.37 -15.45 15.02
N TRP A 41 16.22 -16.31 14.01
CA TRP A 41 16.40 -17.76 14.17
C TRP A 41 17.81 -18.09 14.63
N SER A 42 18.83 -17.52 14.00
CA SER A 42 20.22 -17.70 14.43
C SER A 42 20.44 -17.18 15.84
N PHE A 43 19.91 -15.99 16.16
CA PHE A 43 19.98 -15.41 17.50
C PHE A 43 19.34 -16.33 18.55
N TYR A 44 18.15 -16.87 18.27
CA TYR A 44 17.48 -17.81 19.14
C TYR A 44 18.30 -19.10 19.33
N SER A 45 18.87 -19.67 18.26
CA SER A 45 19.71 -20.87 18.35
C SER A 45 20.93 -20.67 19.26
N TYR A 46 21.64 -19.54 19.14
CA TYR A 46 22.77 -19.25 20.02
C TYR A 46 22.31 -19.04 21.47
N THR A 47 21.31 -18.18 21.68
CA THR A 47 20.86 -17.83 23.05
C THR A 47 20.23 -19.00 23.79
N SER A 48 19.43 -19.83 23.10
CA SER A 48 18.84 -21.04 23.70
C SER A 48 19.89 -22.10 24.05
N ALA A 49 21.04 -22.11 23.36
CA ALA A 49 22.18 -22.95 23.69
C ALA A 49 23.12 -22.33 24.75
N GLY A 50 22.78 -21.18 25.33
CA GLY A 50 23.65 -20.45 26.27
C GLY A 50 24.92 -19.89 25.62
N GLN A 51 24.96 -19.77 24.29
CA GLN A 51 26.09 -19.25 23.54
C GLN A 51 25.89 -17.79 23.17
N LYS A 52 26.99 -17.03 23.10
CA LYS A 52 26.96 -15.66 22.62
C LYS A 52 26.85 -15.64 21.09
N PRO A 53 25.83 -14.99 20.51
CA PRO A 53 25.74 -14.83 19.06
C PRO A 53 26.97 -14.06 18.52
N PRO A 54 27.53 -14.44 17.36
CA PRO A 54 28.66 -13.75 16.77
C PRO A 54 28.25 -12.33 16.33
N ALA A 55 29.13 -11.34 16.56
CA ALA A 55 28.84 -9.93 16.25
C ALA A 55 28.45 -9.70 14.78
N ALA A 56 29.01 -10.49 13.87
CA ALA A 56 28.71 -10.39 12.45
C ALA A 56 27.25 -10.72 12.09
N LEU A 57 26.53 -11.46 12.95
CA LEU A 57 25.10 -11.71 12.78
C LEU A 57 24.29 -10.41 12.74
N PHE A 58 24.79 -9.37 13.43
CA PHE A 58 24.12 -8.09 13.60
C PHE A 58 24.67 -6.98 12.71
N HIS A 59 25.58 -7.32 11.79
CA HIS A 59 26.17 -6.36 10.88
C HIS A 59 25.08 -5.64 10.06
N HIS A 60 25.01 -4.31 10.21
CA HIS A 60 23.99 -3.43 9.61
C HIS A 60 22.51 -3.74 9.93
N VAL A 61 22.22 -4.64 10.89
CA VAL A 61 20.84 -4.94 11.28
C VAL A 61 20.14 -3.71 11.84
N ASN A 62 20.82 -2.93 12.69
CA ASN A 62 20.23 -1.71 13.24
C ASN A 62 20.01 -0.64 12.16
N ASP A 63 20.99 -0.38 11.30
CA ASP A 63 20.87 0.64 10.25
C ASP A 63 19.67 0.36 9.34
N PHE A 64 19.56 -0.91 8.94
CA PHE A 64 18.44 -1.43 8.17
C PHE A 64 17.09 -1.27 8.88
N TRP A 65 17.05 -1.60 10.17
CA TRP A 65 15.84 -1.51 10.98
C TRP A 65 15.40 -0.05 11.18
N GLN A 66 16.33 0.87 11.44
CA GLN A 66 16.02 2.29 11.63
C GLN A 66 15.35 2.92 10.39
N LEU A 67 15.70 2.47 9.18
CA LEU A 67 14.95 2.84 7.97
C LEU A 67 13.55 2.20 7.97
N SER A 68 13.51 0.89 8.12
CA SER A 68 12.29 0.10 7.98
C SER A 68 11.19 0.48 8.97
N LYS A 69 11.55 0.76 10.23
CA LYS A 69 10.60 1.10 11.30
C LYS A 69 9.75 2.33 10.98
N SER A 70 10.30 3.27 10.20
CA SER A 70 9.58 4.50 9.80
C SER A 70 8.40 4.26 8.85
N THR A 71 8.31 3.06 8.27
CA THR A 71 7.19 2.64 7.42
C THR A 71 6.03 2.02 8.21
N PHE A 72 6.12 1.94 9.54
CA PHE A 72 5.04 1.45 10.37
C PHE A 72 3.90 2.47 10.48
N LEU A 73 2.68 2.05 10.16
CA LEU A 73 1.44 2.82 10.06
C LEU A 73 0.60 2.74 11.34
N ASP A 74 1.20 2.52 12.51
CA ASP A 74 0.57 2.31 13.83
C ASP A 74 0.05 0.90 14.11
N SER A 75 -0.46 0.16 13.11
CA SER A 75 -0.76 -1.28 13.30
C SER A 75 -0.10 -2.19 12.28
N ARG A 76 0.37 -1.70 11.13
CA ARG A 76 1.02 -2.53 10.09
C ARG A 76 2.07 -1.73 9.33
N PHE A 77 2.89 -2.39 8.54
CA PHE A 77 3.89 -1.71 7.71
C PHE A 77 3.33 -1.34 6.33
N ALA A 78 3.76 -0.20 5.81
CA ALA A 78 3.48 0.22 4.45
C ALA A 78 4.25 -0.64 3.44
N TYR A 79 3.57 -1.07 2.38
CA TYR A 79 4.22 -1.69 1.23
C TYR A 79 4.42 -0.63 0.15
N VAL A 80 5.50 0.13 0.30
CA VAL A 80 5.75 1.32 -0.53
C VAL A 80 5.86 0.98 -2.02
N GLY A 81 6.53 -0.12 -2.37
CA GLY A 81 6.61 -0.65 -3.74
C GLY A 81 5.45 -1.57 -4.12
N GLY A 82 4.29 -1.52 -3.46
CA GLY A 82 3.15 -2.38 -3.78
C GLY A 82 3.18 -3.74 -3.08
N LYS A 83 2.13 -4.55 -3.27
CA LYS A 83 1.98 -5.88 -2.63
C LYS A 83 1.46 -6.91 -3.64
N ASP A 84 2.14 -8.05 -3.74
CA ASP A 84 1.80 -9.18 -4.62
C ASP A 84 1.18 -10.39 -3.88
N TRP A 85 1.34 -10.43 -2.56
CA TRP A 85 0.69 -11.41 -1.68
C TRP A 85 -0.71 -10.95 -1.22
N ALA A 86 -1.39 -11.85 -0.50
CA ALA A 86 -2.60 -11.57 0.25
C ALA A 86 -2.46 -10.27 1.06
N ARG A 87 -3.47 -9.39 0.98
CA ARG A 87 -3.47 -8.10 1.68
C ARG A 87 -3.52 -8.33 3.19
N TYR A 88 -2.77 -7.52 3.93
CA TYR A 88 -2.73 -7.53 5.38
C TYR A 88 -2.41 -8.89 6.04
N THR A 89 -1.62 -9.76 5.39
CA THR A 89 -1.17 -11.04 5.98
C THR A 89 0.34 -11.23 5.85
N TYR A 90 0.78 -11.81 4.73
CA TYR A 90 2.10 -12.41 4.54
C TYR A 90 3.22 -11.38 4.74
N GLY A 91 4.20 -11.72 5.57
CA GLY A 91 5.32 -10.84 5.89
C GLY A 91 5.08 -9.88 7.06
N LEU A 92 3.83 -9.59 7.44
CA LEU A 92 3.54 -8.73 8.61
C LEU A 92 3.67 -9.46 9.94
N TYR A 93 3.62 -10.80 9.94
CA TYR A 93 3.84 -11.62 11.15
C TYR A 93 5.31 -12.09 11.28
N PHE A 94 6.07 -12.15 10.18
CA PHE A 94 7.51 -12.49 10.21
C PHE A 94 8.34 -11.52 11.04
N ILE A 95 7.89 -10.27 11.17
CA ILE A 95 8.60 -9.27 11.96
C ILE A 95 8.49 -9.52 13.47
N VAL A 96 7.46 -10.23 13.95
CA VAL A 96 7.14 -10.32 15.38
C VAL A 96 8.31 -10.88 16.21
N PRO A 97 8.94 -12.01 15.86
CA PRO A 97 10.14 -12.48 16.56
C PRO A 97 11.30 -11.48 16.53
N ALA A 98 11.51 -10.84 15.38
CA ALA A 98 12.60 -9.90 15.19
C ALA A 98 12.46 -8.69 16.11
N LEU A 99 11.23 -8.24 16.40
CA LEU A 99 10.99 -7.16 17.36
C LEU A 99 11.48 -7.53 18.76
N VAL A 100 11.35 -8.79 19.19
CA VAL A 100 11.88 -9.27 20.48
C VAL A 100 13.41 -9.26 20.48
N MET A 101 14.02 -9.74 19.40
CA MET A 101 15.48 -9.66 19.23
C MET A 101 15.96 -8.21 19.26
N LEU A 102 15.29 -7.29 18.55
CA LEU A 102 15.67 -5.88 18.48
C LEU A 102 15.60 -5.19 19.85
N GLN A 103 14.57 -5.50 20.65
CA GLN A 103 14.46 -5.03 22.03
C GLN A 103 15.65 -5.49 22.89
N SER A 104 16.06 -6.76 22.75
CA SER A 104 17.14 -7.34 23.55
C SER A 104 18.53 -6.88 23.08
N GLN A 105 18.79 -6.90 21.78
CA GLN A 105 20.12 -6.70 21.20
C GLN A 105 20.48 -5.22 21.04
N PHE A 106 19.49 -4.36 20.77
CA PHE A 106 19.71 -2.94 20.49
C PHE A 106 18.99 -2.01 21.47
N ALA A 107 18.36 -2.55 22.52
CA ALA A 107 17.58 -1.79 23.49
C ALA A 107 16.46 -0.95 22.86
N ASP A 108 15.94 -1.37 21.70
CA ASP A 108 14.97 -0.60 20.93
C ASP A 108 13.57 -0.64 21.57
N ALA A 109 13.12 0.50 22.11
CA ALA A 109 11.80 0.64 22.71
C ALA A 109 10.68 0.75 21.67
N ASP A 110 10.96 1.31 20.48
CA ASP A 110 9.98 1.37 19.38
C ASP A 110 9.62 -0.04 18.90
N ALA A 111 10.58 -0.96 18.91
CA ALA A 111 10.32 -2.35 18.57
C ALA A 111 9.29 -3.00 19.51
N ARG A 112 9.27 -2.62 20.80
CA ARG A 112 8.23 -3.06 21.74
C ARG A 112 6.86 -2.49 21.40
N TYR A 113 6.79 -1.21 21.03
CA TYR A 113 5.53 -0.58 20.60
C TYR A 113 4.94 -1.30 19.40
N ILE A 114 5.75 -1.52 18.36
CA ILE A 114 5.35 -2.21 17.13
C ILE A 114 4.88 -3.63 17.44
N GLU A 115 5.60 -4.35 18.32
CA GLU A 115 5.25 -5.70 18.70
C GLU A 115 3.84 -5.76 19.30
N GLN A 116 3.58 -4.93 20.31
CA GLN A 116 2.28 -4.90 20.99
C GLN A 116 1.13 -4.65 20.01
N HIS A 117 1.30 -3.71 19.07
CA HIS A 117 0.29 -3.38 18.07
C HIS A 117 0.09 -4.50 17.05
N ARG A 118 1.17 -5.14 16.58
CA ARG A 118 1.08 -6.30 15.66
C ARG A 118 0.40 -7.49 16.31
N VAL A 119 0.77 -7.81 17.54
CA VAL A 119 0.17 -8.91 18.31
C VAL A 119 -1.31 -8.63 18.55
N ARG A 120 -1.68 -7.40 18.94
CA ARG A 120 -3.08 -7.01 19.16
C ARG A 120 -3.93 -7.18 17.91
N THR A 121 -3.46 -6.65 16.77
CA THR A 121 -4.17 -6.76 15.48
C THR A 121 -4.46 -8.22 15.11
N LEU A 122 -3.47 -9.09 15.28
CA LEU A 122 -3.62 -10.52 14.96
C LEU A 122 -4.49 -11.26 15.98
N ALA A 123 -4.48 -10.86 17.24
CA ALA A 123 -5.38 -11.40 18.26
C ALA A 123 -6.85 -11.06 17.95
N ASP A 124 -7.12 -9.83 17.51
CA ASP A 124 -8.46 -9.41 17.10
C ASP A 124 -8.92 -10.19 15.84
N GLU A 125 -8.05 -10.40 14.85
CA GLU A 125 -8.35 -11.24 13.68
C GLU A 125 -8.61 -12.72 14.07
N HIS A 126 -7.80 -13.27 14.97
CA HIS A 126 -7.93 -14.65 15.45
C HIS A 126 -9.23 -14.87 16.24
N ALA A 127 -9.61 -13.92 17.10
CA ALA A 127 -10.81 -14.01 17.93
C ALA A 127 -12.11 -14.13 17.10
N ASP A 128 -12.11 -13.63 15.87
CA ASP A 128 -13.25 -13.72 14.96
C ASP A 128 -13.41 -15.11 14.30
N ASN A 129 -12.43 -16.00 14.45
CA ASN A 129 -12.43 -17.35 13.88
C ASN A 129 -12.61 -18.42 14.96
N ALA A 130 -13.79 -19.05 14.97
CA ALA A 130 -14.12 -20.10 15.95
C ALA A 130 -13.32 -21.40 15.75
N ASP A 131 -12.66 -21.58 14.60
CA ASP A 131 -11.83 -22.75 14.26
C ASP A 131 -10.35 -22.58 14.68
N GLY A 132 -10.02 -21.46 15.31
CA GLY A 132 -8.66 -21.13 15.73
C GLY A 132 -7.76 -20.61 14.61
N SER A 133 -8.24 -20.42 13.38
CA SER A 133 -7.43 -19.81 12.33
C SER A 133 -7.12 -18.32 12.64
N PHE A 134 -5.97 -17.81 12.20
CA PHE A 134 -5.67 -16.38 12.29
C PHE A 134 -6.41 -15.59 11.21
N PHE A 135 -6.45 -16.11 9.98
CA PHE A 135 -6.94 -15.33 8.84
C PHE A 135 -8.30 -15.80 8.31
N GLY A 136 -8.71 -17.03 8.64
CA GLY A 136 -10.01 -17.66 8.41
C GLY A 136 -10.99 -16.91 7.51
N LYS A 137 -12.01 -16.28 8.09
CA LYS A 137 -13.14 -15.62 7.40
C LYS A 137 -12.72 -14.45 6.48
N ARG A 138 -11.56 -13.85 6.73
CA ARG A 138 -11.10 -12.67 6.01
C ARG A 138 -10.57 -13.02 4.62
N VAL A 139 -9.91 -14.17 4.48
CA VAL A 139 -9.22 -14.55 3.24
C VAL A 139 -9.95 -15.67 2.51
N THR A 140 -10.00 -15.56 1.19
CA THR A 140 -10.61 -16.59 0.33
C THR A 140 -9.59 -17.67 0.00
N HIS A 141 -10.06 -18.89 -0.24
CA HIS A 141 -9.19 -20.02 -0.62
C HIS A 141 -8.32 -19.73 -1.86
N ASP A 142 -8.86 -18.98 -2.83
CA ASP A 142 -8.15 -18.53 -4.05
C ASP A 142 -6.86 -17.74 -3.72
N ILE A 143 -6.83 -17.02 -2.60
CA ILE A 143 -5.73 -16.12 -2.23
C ILE A 143 -4.53 -16.82 -1.65
N PHE A 144 -4.78 -17.89 -0.92
CA PHE A 144 -3.69 -18.70 -0.41
C PHE A 144 -2.96 -19.44 -1.53
N ARG A 145 -3.41 -19.34 -2.80
CA ARG A 145 -2.93 -20.14 -3.94
C ARG A 145 -2.96 -21.64 -3.62
N GLY A 146 -3.95 -22.07 -2.83
CA GLY A 146 -4.03 -23.45 -2.32
C GLY A 146 -3.04 -23.77 -1.19
N GLN A 147 -2.37 -22.78 -0.61
CA GLN A 147 -1.44 -22.93 0.52
C GLN A 147 -1.98 -22.36 1.86
N PRO A 148 -3.27 -22.52 2.26
CA PRO A 148 -3.74 -22.08 3.58
C PRO A 148 -2.84 -22.53 4.74
N PRO A 149 -2.36 -23.80 4.76
CA PRO A 149 -1.45 -24.25 5.81
C PRO A 149 -0.22 -23.37 5.93
N LYS A 150 0.37 -22.89 4.82
CA LYS A 150 1.56 -22.03 4.86
C LYS A 150 1.31 -20.74 5.64
N TYR A 151 0.18 -20.07 5.40
CA TYR A 151 -0.10 -18.81 6.07
C TYR A 151 -0.39 -18.99 7.56
N GLU A 152 -1.18 -20.00 7.89
CA GLU A 152 -1.56 -20.29 9.27
C GLU A 152 -0.37 -20.85 10.05
N SER A 153 0.32 -21.88 9.54
CA SER A 153 1.46 -22.52 10.20
C SER A 153 2.64 -21.58 10.37
N ASP A 154 2.98 -20.78 9.35
CA ASP A 154 4.07 -19.82 9.47
C ASP A 154 3.74 -18.76 10.52
N CYS A 155 2.47 -18.31 10.58
CA CYS A 155 2.01 -17.39 11.61
C CYS A 155 2.17 -18.03 13.00
N TYR A 156 1.66 -19.23 13.22
CA TYR A 156 1.86 -19.97 14.48
C TYR A 156 3.33 -20.12 14.87
N ALA A 157 4.19 -20.54 13.94
CA ALA A 157 5.61 -20.75 14.19
C ALA A 157 6.31 -19.44 14.58
N THR A 158 5.97 -18.33 13.94
CA THR A 158 6.54 -17.02 14.29
C THR A 158 6.11 -16.57 15.68
N PHE A 159 4.84 -16.77 16.07
CA PHE A 159 4.40 -16.43 17.43
C PHE A 159 5.00 -17.34 18.49
N ALA A 160 5.13 -18.64 18.21
CA ALA A 160 5.80 -19.58 19.11
C ALA A 160 7.26 -19.16 19.35
N LEU A 161 7.98 -18.76 18.30
CA LEU A 161 9.34 -18.26 18.42
C LEU A 161 9.41 -16.97 19.25
N ALA A 162 8.51 -16.01 19.01
CA ALA A 162 8.47 -14.77 19.79
C ALA A 162 8.23 -15.07 21.28
N TYR A 163 7.30 -15.98 21.60
CA TYR A 163 7.06 -16.44 22.97
C TYR A 163 8.30 -17.07 23.60
N LEU A 164 8.99 -17.96 22.89
CA LEU A 164 10.22 -18.61 23.37
C LEU A 164 11.33 -17.59 23.64
N LEU A 165 11.47 -16.57 22.78
CA LEU A 165 12.42 -15.47 22.97
C LEU A 165 12.07 -14.61 24.19
N HIS A 166 10.81 -14.24 24.41
CA HIS A 166 10.41 -13.53 25.63
C HIS A 166 10.75 -14.33 26.88
N LYS A 167 10.50 -15.65 26.84
CA LYS A 167 10.81 -16.54 27.95
C LYS A 167 12.31 -16.65 28.22
N SER A 168 13.15 -16.68 27.19
CA SER A 168 14.60 -16.81 27.35
C SER A 168 15.31 -15.51 27.71
N LEU A 169 14.81 -14.36 27.24
CA LEU A 169 15.48 -13.06 27.36
C LEU A 169 14.94 -12.19 28.51
N ALA A 170 13.76 -12.51 29.05
CA ALA A 170 13.07 -11.71 30.05
C ALA A 170 12.93 -10.22 29.64
N THR A 171 12.61 -9.97 28.37
CA THR A 171 12.46 -8.62 27.81
C THR A 171 11.29 -7.88 28.47
N THR A 172 11.59 -6.88 29.28
CA THR A 172 10.63 -6.06 30.04
C THR A 172 10.61 -4.59 29.59
N LYS A 173 11.04 -4.31 28.35
CA LYS A 173 11.05 -2.95 27.84
C LYS A 173 9.64 -2.36 27.87
N GLN A 174 9.53 -1.15 28.38
CA GLN A 174 8.31 -0.37 28.31
C GLN A 174 8.16 0.18 26.89
N ALA A 175 6.96 0.03 26.32
CA ALA A 175 6.67 0.66 25.03
C ALA A 175 6.59 2.19 25.21
N PRO A 176 7.12 2.98 24.26
CA PRO A 176 6.83 4.40 24.21
C PRO A 176 5.33 4.66 24.04
N THR A 177 4.89 5.87 24.35
CA THR A 177 3.57 6.36 23.95
C THR A 177 3.47 6.48 22.43
N THR A 178 2.25 6.52 21.88
CA THR A 178 2.02 6.72 20.43
C THR A 178 2.69 7.99 19.91
N ASP A 179 2.69 9.08 20.67
CA ASP A 179 3.29 10.35 20.24
C ASP A 179 4.82 10.32 20.28
N GLU A 180 5.41 9.63 21.27
CA GLU A 180 6.86 9.36 21.29
C GLU A 180 7.27 8.49 20.11
N PHE A 181 6.54 7.42 19.84
CA PHE A 181 6.79 6.53 18.71
C PHE A 181 6.69 7.26 17.36
N ARG A 182 5.64 8.08 17.16
CA ARG A 182 5.47 8.85 15.92
C ARG A 182 6.56 9.90 15.73
N ARG A 183 7.09 10.48 16.82
CA ARG A 183 8.25 11.38 16.75
C ARG A 183 9.54 10.63 16.43
N SER A 184 9.79 9.47 17.06
CA SER A 184 11.00 8.67 16.83
C SER A 184 11.04 8.03 15.44
N THR A 185 9.88 7.86 14.80
CA THR A 185 9.74 7.30 13.45
C THR A 185 9.45 8.35 12.38
N ALA A 186 9.42 9.64 12.74
CA ALA A 186 9.29 10.71 11.78
C ALA A 186 10.50 10.71 10.84
N ARG A 187 10.26 10.67 9.53
CA ARG A 187 11.31 10.52 8.54
C ARG A 187 10.88 11.06 7.19
N LEU A 188 11.78 11.75 6.52
CA LEU A 188 11.75 11.97 5.09
C LEU A 188 12.84 11.09 4.48
N HIS A 189 12.50 10.32 3.46
CA HIS A 189 13.45 9.43 2.81
C HIS A 189 13.26 9.45 1.30
N SER A 190 14.39 9.52 0.60
CA SER A 190 14.51 9.53 -0.84
C SER A 190 15.59 8.53 -1.22
N SER A 191 15.22 7.54 -2.02
CA SER A 191 16.12 6.48 -2.49
C SER A 191 16.19 6.51 -4.01
N PRO A 192 17.28 7.08 -4.59
CA PRO A 192 17.52 7.00 -6.03
C PRO A 192 17.66 5.56 -6.53
N GLU A 193 18.35 4.70 -5.75
CA GLU A 193 18.68 3.32 -6.14
C GLU A 193 17.42 2.44 -6.24
N SER A 194 16.52 2.53 -5.25
CA SER A 194 15.22 1.82 -5.26
C SER A 194 14.07 2.60 -5.90
N SER A 195 14.33 3.83 -6.36
CA SER A 195 13.34 4.75 -6.93
C SER A 195 12.08 4.93 -6.07
N THR A 196 12.29 4.94 -4.75
CA THR A 196 11.25 4.96 -3.73
C THR A 196 11.45 6.12 -2.78
N ASN A 197 10.37 6.81 -2.43
CA ASN A 197 10.39 7.99 -1.59
C ASN A 197 9.22 7.93 -0.61
N PHE A 198 9.42 8.41 0.62
CA PHE A 198 8.34 8.54 1.58
C PHE A 198 8.57 9.64 2.60
N ILE A 199 7.47 10.11 3.17
CA ILE A 199 7.42 10.96 4.34
C ILE A 199 6.55 10.30 5.41
N ALA A 200 7.04 10.29 6.63
CA ALA A 200 6.37 9.82 7.82
C ALA A 200 6.43 10.94 8.87
N ASN A 201 5.30 11.34 9.43
CA ASN A 201 5.24 12.33 10.50
C ASN A 201 4.11 12.00 11.49
N ALA A 202 3.82 12.92 12.41
CA ALA A 202 2.79 12.74 13.43
C ALA A 202 1.35 12.64 12.88
N ASN A 203 1.10 13.16 11.68
CA ASN A 203 -0.24 13.28 11.09
C ASN A 203 -0.50 12.23 10.00
N PHE A 204 0.51 11.88 9.19
CA PHE A 204 0.36 10.89 8.13
C PHE A 204 1.66 10.20 7.73
N PHE A 205 1.49 9.13 6.96
CA PHE A 205 2.50 8.52 6.12
C PHE A 205 2.11 8.69 4.65
N SER A 206 3.04 9.08 3.78
CA SER A 206 2.83 9.10 2.34
C SER A 206 4.08 8.66 1.62
N SER A 207 3.90 8.01 0.48
CA SER A 207 5.01 7.49 -0.31
C SER A 207 4.72 7.52 -1.79
N PHE A 208 5.78 7.46 -2.57
CA PHE A 208 5.75 7.27 -4.01
C PHE A 208 6.86 6.32 -4.43
N SER A 209 6.53 5.34 -5.27
CA SER A 209 7.50 4.43 -5.86
C SER A 209 7.28 4.27 -7.34
N TRP A 210 8.37 4.41 -8.11
CA TRP A 210 8.36 4.14 -9.55
C TRP A 210 8.42 2.65 -9.86
N ARG A 211 9.09 1.86 -9.00
CA ARG A 211 9.32 0.44 -9.21
C ARG A 211 8.47 -0.37 -8.24
N THR A 212 7.57 -1.20 -8.78
CA THR A 212 6.53 -1.83 -7.96
C THR A 212 6.40 -3.33 -8.23
N LEU A 213 5.84 -4.06 -7.26
CA LEU A 213 5.42 -5.45 -7.43
C LEU A 213 4.05 -5.58 -8.11
N ALA A 214 3.41 -4.46 -8.42
CA ALA A 214 2.11 -4.44 -9.07
C ALA A 214 2.23 -4.31 -10.60
N GLY A 215 3.37 -4.72 -11.17
CA GLY A 215 3.72 -4.50 -12.57
C GLY A 215 4.66 -3.32 -12.70
N TYR A 216 4.64 -2.67 -13.87
CA TYR A 216 5.52 -1.53 -14.15
C TYR A 216 4.86 -0.17 -13.85
N ASP A 217 3.69 -0.20 -13.20
CA ASP A 217 2.93 0.99 -12.86
C ASP A 217 3.44 1.60 -11.54
N PRO A 218 3.59 2.94 -11.46
CA PRO A 218 3.94 3.60 -10.22
C PRO A 218 2.80 3.50 -9.20
N ILE A 219 3.15 3.67 -7.93
CA ILE A 219 2.20 3.67 -6.81
C ILE A 219 2.47 4.88 -5.93
N ALA A 220 1.40 5.58 -5.55
CA ALA A 220 1.40 6.54 -4.47
C ALA A 220 0.52 6.06 -3.29
N LEU A 221 0.94 6.39 -2.07
CA LEU A 221 0.18 6.14 -0.85
C LEU A 221 -0.01 7.44 -0.09
N PHE A 222 -1.16 7.57 0.56
CA PHE A 222 -1.42 8.58 1.58
C PHE A 222 -2.29 7.94 2.66
N VAL A 223 -1.77 7.91 3.88
CA VAL A 223 -2.37 7.20 5.01
C VAL A 223 -2.30 8.13 6.24
N PRO A 224 -3.42 8.75 6.65
CA PRO A 224 -3.46 9.43 7.94
C PRO A 224 -3.07 8.48 9.06
N ARG A 225 -2.38 8.99 10.09
CA ARG A 225 -2.02 8.20 11.26
C ARG A 225 -3.28 7.67 11.96
N GLY A 226 -3.26 6.42 12.38
CA GLY A 226 -4.40 5.68 12.92
C GLY A 226 -5.44 5.23 11.90
N CYS A 227 -5.21 5.42 10.60
CA CYS A 227 -6.12 5.00 9.51
C CYS A 227 -5.40 4.02 8.55
N ASP A 228 -4.65 3.07 9.11
CA ASP A 228 -3.85 2.10 8.36
C ASP A 228 -4.70 1.10 7.55
N ASP A 229 -5.96 0.97 7.93
CA ASP A 229 -7.04 0.31 7.20
C ASP A 229 -7.41 1.01 5.88
N MET A 230 -6.93 2.23 5.63
CA MET A 230 -7.07 2.94 4.34
C MET A 230 -5.93 2.64 3.36
N ALA A 231 -4.87 1.96 3.80
CA ALA A 231 -3.70 1.71 2.95
C ALA A 231 -3.99 0.64 1.89
N GLU A 232 -3.92 1.00 0.60
CA GLU A 232 -3.97 0.04 -0.51
C GLU A 232 -2.77 0.20 -1.45
N TRP A 233 -2.20 -0.95 -1.81
CA TRP A 233 -0.91 -1.05 -2.51
C TRP A 233 -1.06 -1.69 -3.91
N SER A 234 -2.24 -1.50 -4.52
CA SER A 234 -2.52 -1.87 -5.90
C SER A 234 -1.82 -0.93 -6.86
N ALA A 235 -1.49 -1.46 -8.04
CA ALA A 235 -0.94 -0.65 -9.13
C ALA A 235 -1.82 0.57 -9.43
N ASN A 236 -1.17 1.69 -9.74
CA ASN A 236 -1.81 2.97 -10.05
C ASN A 236 -2.62 3.60 -8.90
N ASN A 237 -2.42 3.19 -7.64
CA ASN A 237 -3.08 3.88 -6.54
C ASN A 237 -2.63 5.35 -6.48
N LEU A 238 -3.60 6.26 -6.32
CA LEU A 238 -3.44 7.72 -6.27
C LEU A 238 -2.78 8.36 -7.49
N VAL A 239 -2.67 7.64 -8.61
CA VAL A 239 -2.20 8.17 -9.90
C VAL A 239 -3.20 7.87 -11.00
N GLY A 240 -3.01 8.48 -12.17
CA GLY A 240 -3.80 8.15 -13.36
C GLY A 240 -3.36 6.84 -14.01
N TYR A 241 -4.22 6.25 -14.83
CA TYR A 241 -3.89 5.01 -15.54
C TYR A 241 -4.63 4.87 -16.86
N VAL A 242 -4.06 4.02 -17.73
CA VAL A 242 -4.69 3.49 -18.94
C VAL A 242 -4.34 2.01 -19.06
N ARG A 243 -5.35 1.17 -19.27
CA ARG A 243 -5.16 -0.26 -19.59
C ARG A 243 -5.33 -0.48 -21.10
N PRO A 244 -4.26 -0.64 -21.87
CA PRO A 244 -4.37 -0.78 -23.32
C PRO A 244 -4.67 -2.23 -23.72
N VAL A 245 -5.21 -2.42 -24.92
CA VAL A 245 -5.62 -3.73 -25.47
C VAL A 245 -4.97 -3.93 -26.84
N PRO A 246 -4.26 -5.05 -27.09
CA PRO A 246 -3.96 -6.18 -26.19
C PRO A 246 -2.88 -5.83 -25.16
N GLU A 247 -2.86 -6.43 -23.96
CA GLU A 247 -1.98 -6.07 -22.81
C GLU A 247 -0.46 -6.32 -22.99
N ASN A 248 0.03 -6.49 -24.21
CA ASN A 248 1.45 -6.78 -24.50
C ASN A 248 2.27 -5.49 -24.64
N PHE A 249 2.45 -4.77 -23.52
CA PHE A 249 3.26 -3.55 -23.48
C PHE A 249 4.36 -3.63 -22.44
N SER A 250 5.43 -2.89 -22.69
CA SER A 250 6.45 -2.55 -21.71
C SER A 250 6.21 -1.13 -21.22
N ILE A 251 6.29 -0.92 -19.91
CA ILE A 251 6.31 0.41 -19.31
C ILE A 251 7.71 0.60 -18.73
N GLY A 252 8.30 1.75 -18.97
CA GLY A 252 9.60 2.10 -18.43
C GLY A 252 9.65 3.53 -17.93
N ILE A 253 10.45 3.77 -16.90
CA ILE A 253 10.80 5.11 -16.43
C ILE A 253 11.69 5.73 -17.51
N ARG A 254 11.20 6.76 -18.19
CA ARG A 254 11.94 7.48 -19.22
C ARG A 254 12.83 8.56 -18.63
N SER A 255 12.34 9.23 -17.58
CA SER A 255 13.08 10.23 -16.82
C SER A 255 12.51 10.30 -15.42
N SER A 256 13.38 10.53 -14.44
CA SER A 256 13.00 10.84 -13.07
C SER A 256 14.00 11.85 -12.52
N LYS A 257 13.49 12.85 -11.81
CA LYS A 257 14.28 13.81 -11.03
C LYS A 257 13.66 13.86 -9.65
N VAL A 258 14.51 13.72 -8.65
CA VAL A 258 14.14 13.92 -7.25
C VAL A 258 14.92 15.11 -6.72
N VAL A 259 14.21 16.03 -6.06
CA VAL A 259 14.80 17.21 -5.40
C VAL A 259 14.34 17.23 -3.96
N ASP A 260 15.30 17.22 -3.06
CA ASP A 260 15.08 17.32 -1.63
C ASP A 260 15.33 18.77 -1.22
N ALA A 261 14.33 19.43 -0.64
CA ALA A 261 14.42 20.83 -0.22
C ALA A 261 13.49 21.09 0.96
N ASP A 262 14.02 21.72 2.02
CA ASP A 262 13.24 22.24 3.15
C ASP A 262 12.23 21.23 3.76
N GLY A 263 12.69 20.00 4.02
CA GLY A 263 11.84 18.96 4.59
C GLY A 263 10.75 18.43 3.63
N SER A 264 10.94 18.64 2.33
CA SER A 264 10.07 18.15 1.26
C SER A 264 10.85 17.36 0.21
N VAL A 265 10.17 16.44 -0.47
CA VAL A 265 10.70 15.68 -1.61
C VAL A 265 9.82 15.96 -2.83
N TYR A 266 10.42 16.47 -3.90
CA TYR A 266 9.76 16.72 -5.18
C TYR A 266 10.22 15.69 -6.20
N ILE A 267 9.27 14.97 -6.78
CA ILE A 267 9.50 13.89 -7.73
C ILE A 267 8.83 14.30 -9.04
N ASN A 268 9.64 14.50 -10.09
CA ASN A 268 9.15 14.72 -11.45
C ASN A 268 9.62 13.57 -12.31
N GLY A 269 8.72 12.98 -13.10
CA GLY A 269 9.15 11.95 -14.03
C GLY A 269 8.12 11.61 -15.08
N VAL A 270 8.55 10.75 -15.99
CA VAL A 270 7.75 10.29 -17.13
C VAL A 270 7.89 8.78 -17.22
N THR A 271 6.78 8.06 -17.16
CA THR A 271 6.72 6.68 -17.65
C THR A 271 6.25 6.68 -19.10
N ALA A 272 6.84 5.80 -19.91
CA ALA A 272 6.45 5.62 -21.30
C ALA A 272 5.98 4.19 -21.51
N THR A 273 4.80 4.04 -22.11
CA THR A 273 4.23 2.74 -22.44
C THR A 273 4.42 2.45 -23.91
N ARG A 274 5.19 1.42 -24.23
CA ARG A 274 5.63 1.10 -25.59
C ARG A 274 5.59 -0.39 -25.88
N ASN A 275 5.55 -0.73 -27.16
CA ASN A 275 5.97 -2.05 -27.64
C ASN A 275 7.21 -1.88 -28.54
N GLU A 276 7.62 -2.96 -29.21
CA GLU A 276 8.78 -2.94 -30.13
C GLU A 276 8.65 -1.92 -31.27
N LYS A 277 7.42 -1.54 -31.65
CA LYS A 277 7.14 -0.75 -32.85
C LYS A 277 6.87 0.73 -32.55
N GLN A 278 6.27 1.05 -31.40
CA GLN A 278 5.83 2.40 -31.12
C GLN A 278 5.64 2.69 -29.62
N ASN A 279 5.72 3.99 -29.30
CA ASN A 279 5.27 4.54 -28.03
C ASN A 279 3.76 4.86 -28.09
N PHE A 280 3.00 4.38 -27.12
CA PHE A 280 1.55 4.54 -27.05
C PHE A 280 1.15 5.77 -26.26
N TYR A 281 1.80 6.02 -25.12
CA TYR A 281 1.55 7.21 -24.32
C TYR A 281 2.73 7.50 -23.38
N ASP A 282 2.88 8.79 -23.08
CA ASP A 282 3.72 9.27 -21.97
C ASP A 282 2.80 9.64 -20.80
N HIS A 283 3.13 9.17 -19.60
CA HIS A 283 2.47 9.55 -18.36
C HIS A 283 3.45 10.35 -17.51
N HIS A 284 3.16 11.64 -17.38
CA HIS A 284 3.91 12.61 -16.61
C HIS A 284 3.35 12.65 -15.19
N LEU A 285 4.23 12.53 -14.21
CA LEU A 285 3.89 12.60 -12.79
C LEU A 285 4.76 13.65 -12.11
N ASP A 286 4.11 14.53 -11.35
CA ASP A 286 4.75 15.44 -10.41
C ASP A 286 4.18 15.20 -9.02
N VAL A 287 5.02 14.74 -8.09
CA VAL A 287 4.63 14.44 -6.72
C VAL A 287 5.45 15.31 -5.78
N ALA A 288 4.78 16.05 -4.89
CA ALA A 288 5.41 16.80 -3.82
C ALA A 288 5.01 16.18 -2.48
N LEU A 289 5.96 15.54 -1.82
CA LEU A 289 5.83 15.03 -0.46
C LEU A 289 6.26 16.13 0.50
N GLN A 290 5.31 16.78 1.17
CA GLN A 290 5.59 17.87 2.11
C GLN A 290 5.03 17.51 3.49
N THR A 291 5.49 18.18 4.55
CA THR A 291 5.10 17.85 5.93
C THR A 291 3.63 18.12 6.24
N ALA A 292 3.03 19.14 5.63
CA ALA A 292 1.64 19.52 5.86
C ALA A 292 0.64 18.82 4.91
N SER A 293 1.06 18.52 3.68
CA SER A 293 0.20 18.00 2.63
C SER A 293 1.01 17.31 1.53
N VAL A 294 0.33 16.55 0.67
CA VAL A 294 0.96 15.90 -0.48
C VAL A 294 0.23 16.32 -1.74
N ARG A 295 0.97 16.80 -2.75
CA ARG A 295 0.41 17.16 -4.05
C ARG A 295 0.79 16.10 -5.08
N ILE A 296 -0.18 15.62 -5.85
CA ILE A 296 0.04 14.71 -6.98
C ILE A 296 -0.57 15.34 -8.22
N HIS A 297 0.25 15.56 -9.23
CA HIS A 297 -0.18 15.93 -10.57
C HIS A 297 0.10 14.76 -11.53
N SER A 298 -0.91 14.43 -12.32
CA SER A 298 -0.95 13.27 -13.20
C SER A 298 -1.48 13.70 -14.56
N ARG A 299 -0.63 13.59 -15.57
CA ARG A 299 -0.96 14.00 -16.94
C ARG A 299 -0.55 12.93 -17.94
N LEU A 300 -1.48 12.47 -18.77
CA LEU A 300 -1.21 11.42 -19.75
C LEU A 300 -1.47 11.88 -21.18
N LYS A 301 -0.43 11.80 -22.00
CA LYS A 301 -0.45 12.22 -23.41
C LYS A 301 -0.32 11.03 -24.34
N ILE A 302 -1.33 10.85 -25.20
CA ILE A 302 -1.39 9.78 -26.20
C ILE A 302 -0.45 10.09 -27.36
N LYS A 303 0.37 9.09 -27.73
CA LYS A 303 1.42 9.18 -28.77
C LYS A 303 1.08 8.38 -30.03
N SER A 304 0.22 7.38 -29.92
CA SER A 304 -0.30 6.61 -31.05
C SER A 304 -1.78 6.25 -30.84
N ASP A 305 -2.46 5.85 -31.91
CA ASP A 305 -3.84 5.37 -31.83
C ASP A 305 -3.87 3.93 -31.27
N PHE A 306 -4.75 3.68 -30.29
CA PHE A 306 -4.97 2.32 -29.76
C PHE A 306 -6.32 2.20 -29.04
N MET A 307 -6.68 0.97 -28.69
CA MET A 307 -7.86 0.68 -27.87
C MET A 307 -7.45 0.52 -26.41
N ALA A 308 -8.16 1.17 -25.49
CA ALA A 308 -8.03 0.95 -24.06
C ALA A 308 -9.27 0.24 -23.52
N SER A 309 -9.10 -0.67 -22.55
CA SER A 309 -10.21 -1.27 -21.82
C SER A 309 -10.71 -0.35 -20.72
N GLU A 310 -9.81 0.41 -20.09
CA GLU A 310 -10.09 1.31 -18.98
C GLU A 310 -9.11 2.48 -18.90
N SER A 311 -9.57 3.61 -18.35
CA SER A 311 -8.73 4.76 -18.01
C SER A 311 -9.34 5.64 -16.93
N GLY A 312 -8.49 6.35 -16.17
CA GLY A 312 -8.89 7.30 -15.13
C GLY A 312 -7.76 8.27 -14.76
N ALA A 313 -8.09 9.51 -14.34
CA ALA A 313 -7.13 10.60 -14.17
C ALA A 313 -6.31 10.54 -12.87
N ILE A 314 -7.00 10.22 -11.78
CA ILE A 314 -6.46 9.87 -10.46
C ILE A 314 -7.36 8.76 -9.93
N ALA A 315 -6.80 7.65 -9.48
CA ALA A 315 -7.56 6.52 -8.93
C ALA A 315 -7.11 6.21 -7.50
N LEU A 316 -7.85 6.72 -6.51
CA LEU A 316 -7.67 6.32 -5.12
C LEU A 316 -8.44 5.02 -4.87
N THR A 317 -7.72 3.97 -4.52
CA THR A 317 -8.34 2.74 -4.04
C THR A 317 -8.55 2.83 -2.53
N LEU A 318 -9.82 2.81 -2.12
CA LEU A 318 -10.23 2.91 -0.73
C LEU A 318 -10.74 1.55 -0.25
N VAL A 319 -10.01 0.94 0.69
CA VAL A 319 -10.44 -0.31 1.31
C VAL A 319 -11.70 -0.07 2.13
N ASN A 320 -12.70 -0.93 1.90
CA ASN A 320 -13.98 -0.92 2.61
C ASN A 320 -14.37 -2.35 3.01
N ASP A 321 -13.79 -2.86 4.10
CA ASP A 321 -13.93 -4.26 4.52
C ASP A 321 -13.87 -4.37 6.06
N TRP A 322 -13.64 -5.56 6.58
CA TRP A 322 -13.66 -5.89 8.01
C TRP A 322 -12.99 -4.87 8.94
N PHE A 323 -11.83 -4.34 8.58
CA PHE A 323 -11.03 -3.41 9.41
C PHE A 323 -11.75 -2.10 9.78
N ASN A 324 -12.81 -1.74 9.06
CA ASN A 324 -13.58 -0.52 9.30
C ASN A 324 -15.07 -0.79 9.56
N GLY A 325 -15.44 -2.03 9.88
CA GLY A 325 -16.84 -2.42 10.04
C GLY A 325 -17.62 -2.38 8.72
N PHE A 326 -16.95 -2.60 7.59
CA PHE A 326 -17.54 -2.61 6.25
C PHE A 326 -18.21 -1.29 5.84
N THR A 327 -17.82 -0.18 6.44
CA THR A 327 -18.41 1.13 6.19
C THR A 327 -17.36 2.23 6.04
N ARG A 328 -17.58 3.14 5.09
CA ARG A 328 -16.85 4.40 4.94
C ARG A 328 -17.83 5.56 4.80
N THR A 329 -17.49 6.70 5.40
CA THR A 329 -18.23 7.96 5.24
C THR A 329 -17.43 8.93 4.39
N ILE A 330 -18.02 9.40 3.30
CA ILE A 330 -17.44 10.37 2.38
C ILE A 330 -18.16 11.70 2.57
N TYR A 331 -17.47 12.69 3.12
CA TYR A 331 -17.96 14.07 3.24
C TYR A 331 -17.62 14.85 1.96
N HIS A 332 -18.52 15.73 1.54
CA HIS A 332 -18.39 16.57 0.34
C HIS A 332 -19.26 17.84 0.49
N GLU A 333 -19.22 18.74 -0.49
CA GLU A 333 -19.92 20.05 -0.43
C GLU A 333 -21.41 19.96 -0.06
N SER A 334 -22.15 19.02 -0.65
CA SER A 334 -23.59 18.85 -0.43
C SER A 334 -23.97 17.93 0.73
N GLY A 335 -23.01 17.39 1.50
CA GLY A 335 -23.29 16.56 2.67
C GLY A 335 -22.35 15.37 2.83
N LYS A 336 -22.91 14.19 3.05
CA LYS A 336 -22.15 12.95 3.19
C LYS A 336 -22.77 11.80 2.40
N GLN A 337 -21.93 10.95 1.84
CA GLN A 337 -22.27 9.68 1.22
C GLN A 337 -21.69 8.54 2.07
N ILE A 338 -22.53 7.57 2.44
CA ILE A 338 -22.07 6.37 3.16
C ILE A 338 -21.85 5.25 2.13
N LEU A 339 -20.68 4.62 2.16
CA LEU A 339 -20.35 3.44 1.40
C LEU A 339 -20.39 2.23 2.34
N ALA A 340 -21.42 1.39 2.19
CA ALA A 340 -21.57 0.17 2.98
C ALA A 340 -21.30 -1.06 2.10
N PHE A 341 -20.38 -1.92 2.51
CA PHE A 341 -20.09 -3.17 1.84
C PHE A 341 -20.84 -4.33 2.51
N ASP A 342 -21.69 -5.01 1.75
CA ASP A 342 -22.37 -6.22 2.19
C ASP A 342 -21.67 -7.47 1.62
N LEU A 343 -21.07 -8.26 2.51
CA LEU A 343 -20.42 -9.53 2.19
C LEU A 343 -21.35 -10.55 1.51
N LYS A 344 -22.66 -10.47 1.77
CA LYS A 344 -23.67 -11.39 1.24
C LYS A 344 -24.30 -10.89 -0.07
N ARG A 345 -24.02 -9.65 -0.47
CA ARG A 345 -24.54 -9.10 -1.72
C ARG A 345 -23.97 -9.86 -2.91
N ASP A 346 -24.86 -10.39 -3.74
CA ASP A 346 -24.51 -11.03 -4.99
C ASP A 346 -24.99 -10.22 -6.20
N PHE A 347 -24.61 -10.66 -7.40
CA PHE A 347 -25.10 -10.09 -8.65
C PHE A 347 -26.64 -10.21 -8.74
N PRO A 348 -27.31 -9.28 -9.44
CA PRO A 348 -28.74 -9.37 -9.69
C PRO A 348 -29.13 -10.76 -10.21
N PHE A 349 -30.31 -11.28 -9.88
CA PHE A 349 -30.78 -12.58 -10.40
C PHE A 349 -29.87 -13.80 -10.12
N ALA A 350 -28.83 -13.69 -9.28
CA ALA A 350 -27.90 -14.78 -8.99
C ALA A 350 -28.61 -16.08 -8.56
N GLY A 351 -29.69 -15.96 -7.76
CA GLY A 351 -30.49 -17.10 -7.29
C GLY A 351 -31.21 -17.89 -8.38
N LEU A 352 -31.36 -17.35 -9.60
CA LEU A 352 -31.98 -18.04 -10.73
C LEU A 352 -31.03 -19.00 -11.44
N PHE A 353 -29.72 -18.87 -11.20
CA PHE A 353 -28.71 -19.68 -11.87
C PHE A 353 -27.99 -20.59 -10.87
N LYS A 354 -27.64 -21.82 -11.30
CA LYS A 354 -26.84 -22.76 -10.50
C LYS A 354 -25.65 -23.29 -11.29
N GLY A 355 -24.62 -23.76 -10.58
CA GLY A 355 -23.48 -24.46 -11.17
C GLY A 355 -22.77 -23.67 -12.28
N LYS A 356 -22.61 -24.29 -13.45
CA LYS A 356 -21.90 -23.70 -14.60
C LYS A 356 -22.60 -22.45 -15.16
N LEU A 357 -23.95 -22.42 -15.16
CA LEU A 357 -24.72 -21.27 -15.64
C LEU A 357 -24.48 -20.04 -14.77
N TYR A 358 -24.48 -20.21 -13.44
CA TYR A 358 -24.14 -19.12 -12.52
C TYR A 358 -22.71 -18.61 -12.74
N LYS A 359 -21.74 -19.50 -12.96
CA LYS A 359 -20.36 -19.09 -13.27
C LYS A 359 -20.29 -18.26 -14.57
N ALA A 360 -21.05 -18.62 -15.60
CA ALA A 360 -21.11 -17.87 -16.85
C ALA A 360 -21.78 -16.51 -16.66
N TYR A 361 -22.94 -16.49 -15.98
CA TYR A 361 -23.66 -15.28 -15.61
C TYR A 361 -22.79 -14.29 -14.82
N ARG A 362 -22.06 -14.78 -13.82
CA ARG A 362 -21.13 -13.98 -13.02
C ARG A 362 -19.99 -13.38 -13.85
N LYS A 363 -19.42 -14.14 -14.79
CA LYS A 363 -18.39 -13.63 -15.72
C LYS A 363 -18.97 -12.49 -16.58
N LEU A 364 -20.19 -12.68 -17.09
CA LEU A 364 -20.87 -11.67 -17.90
C LEU A 364 -21.19 -10.40 -17.09
N CYS A 365 -21.72 -10.55 -15.87
CA CYS A 365 -21.97 -9.42 -14.99
C CYS A 365 -20.71 -8.65 -14.65
N ARG A 366 -19.59 -9.33 -14.38
CA ARG A 366 -18.29 -8.66 -14.18
C ARG A 366 -17.83 -7.91 -15.43
N TYR A 367 -17.93 -8.54 -16.59
CA TYR A 367 -17.52 -7.93 -17.85
C TYR A 367 -18.31 -6.66 -18.17
N PHE A 368 -19.63 -6.68 -17.95
CA PHE A 368 -20.51 -5.53 -18.17
C PHE A 368 -20.68 -4.63 -16.94
N ARG A 369 -20.06 -4.98 -15.81
CA ARG A 369 -20.18 -4.32 -14.50
C ARG A 369 -21.62 -4.21 -13.98
N ILE A 370 -22.44 -5.21 -14.30
CA ILE A 370 -23.84 -5.29 -13.86
C ILE A 370 -23.87 -5.43 -12.33
N GLY A 371 -24.69 -4.60 -11.68
CA GLY A 371 -24.91 -4.61 -10.24
C GLY A 371 -23.89 -3.80 -9.43
N ASN A 372 -22.81 -3.31 -10.04
CA ASN A 372 -21.88 -2.40 -9.37
C ASN A 372 -22.55 -1.05 -9.08
N ASN A 373 -22.25 -0.46 -7.93
CA ASN A 373 -22.66 0.89 -7.60
C ASN A 373 -21.72 1.91 -8.26
N GLN A 374 -22.30 3.04 -8.68
CA GLN A 374 -21.55 4.19 -9.17
C GLN A 374 -22.18 5.46 -8.62
N TYR A 375 -21.35 6.32 -8.03
CA TYR A 375 -21.78 7.61 -7.48
C TYR A 375 -21.05 8.71 -8.21
N LYS A 376 -21.77 9.77 -8.61
CA LYS A 376 -21.19 11.03 -9.06
C LYS A 376 -21.33 12.01 -7.90
N ILE A 377 -20.21 12.53 -7.41
CA ILE A 377 -20.18 13.57 -6.38
C ILE A 377 -19.71 14.85 -7.05
N ASP A 378 -20.62 15.82 -7.19
CA ASP A 378 -20.28 17.13 -7.73
C ASP A 378 -19.67 17.98 -6.62
N SER A 379 -18.36 17.81 -6.41
CA SER A 379 -17.60 18.56 -5.42
C SER A 379 -16.13 18.64 -5.83
N THR A 380 -15.49 19.70 -5.38
CA THR A 380 -14.06 19.97 -5.58
C THR A 380 -13.19 19.33 -4.51
N TRP A 381 -13.78 18.89 -3.40
CA TRP A 381 -13.09 18.19 -2.33
C TRP A 381 -13.91 17.01 -1.81
N LEU A 382 -13.22 16.02 -1.26
CA LEU A 382 -13.81 14.95 -0.47
C LEU A 382 -13.06 14.84 0.84
N ASN A 383 -13.72 14.37 1.89
CA ASN A 383 -13.05 13.87 3.07
C ASN A 383 -13.57 12.48 3.45
N ILE A 384 -12.66 11.54 3.73
CA ILE A 384 -12.98 10.16 4.08
C ILE A 384 -12.85 10.03 5.61
N ASP A 385 -13.94 9.57 6.24
CA ASP A 385 -14.07 9.29 7.68
C ASP A 385 -13.68 10.44 8.61
N ASN A 386 -13.75 11.70 8.13
CA ASN A 386 -13.31 12.87 8.88
C ASN A 386 -11.79 12.84 9.20
N LYS A 387 -10.99 12.19 8.35
CA LYS A 387 -9.55 11.95 8.56
C LYS A 387 -8.67 12.17 7.33
N PHE A 388 -9.18 11.90 6.13
CA PHE A 388 -8.41 12.01 4.88
C PHE A 388 -9.08 12.97 3.92
N GLY A 389 -8.52 14.17 3.77
CA GLY A 389 -8.93 15.17 2.79
C GLY A 389 -8.27 14.99 1.42
N ILE A 390 -9.05 15.13 0.36
CA ILE A 390 -8.61 15.14 -1.04
C ILE A 390 -9.24 16.36 -1.71
N ILE A 391 -8.44 17.23 -2.27
CA ILE A 391 -8.88 18.46 -2.94
C ILE A 391 -8.40 18.42 -4.39
N ARG A 392 -9.30 18.64 -5.34
CA ARG A 392 -8.97 18.75 -6.77
C ARG A 392 -8.62 20.18 -7.08
N LEU A 393 -7.45 20.38 -7.65
CA LEU A 393 -6.95 21.71 -8.07
C LEU A 393 -7.16 21.94 -9.57
N SER A 394 -7.39 20.88 -10.35
CA SER A 394 -7.70 20.99 -11.78
C SER A 394 -9.19 21.26 -12.02
N THR A 395 -9.49 22.20 -12.92
CA THR A 395 -10.86 22.58 -13.31
C THR A 395 -11.39 21.84 -14.55
N ASN A 396 -10.54 21.06 -15.23
CA ASN A 396 -10.84 20.48 -16.55
C ASN A 396 -11.86 19.32 -16.53
N GLN A 397 -12.13 18.70 -15.37
CA GLN A 397 -13.12 17.64 -15.22
C GLN A 397 -13.97 17.90 -13.98
N ASN A 398 -15.30 17.76 -14.05
CA ASN A 398 -16.19 18.08 -12.92
C ASN A 398 -16.37 16.88 -11.97
N GLY A 399 -16.20 17.14 -10.67
CA GLY A 399 -16.55 16.24 -9.57
C GLY A 399 -15.68 14.99 -9.40
N PHE A 400 -16.07 14.16 -8.45
CA PHE A 400 -15.51 12.83 -8.21
C PHE A 400 -16.49 11.74 -8.64
N TYR A 401 -15.95 10.60 -9.03
CA TYR A 401 -16.74 9.42 -9.34
C TYR A 401 -16.29 8.27 -8.46
N ILE A 402 -17.23 7.63 -7.77
CA ILE A 402 -16.94 6.47 -6.94
C ILE A 402 -17.44 5.23 -7.68
N HIS A 403 -16.55 4.26 -7.89
CA HIS A 403 -16.91 2.93 -8.35
C HIS A 403 -16.85 1.95 -7.18
N ASP A 404 -17.98 1.32 -6.89
CA ASP A 404 -18.14 0.41 -5.77
C ASP A 404 -18.67 -0.94 -6.31
N PRO A 405 -17.78 -1.88 -6.64
CA PRO A 405 -18.15 -3.12 -7.31
C PRO A 405 -18.68 -4.18 -6.33
N ILE A 406 -19.47 -5.13 -6.84
CA ILE A 406 -20.02 -6.21 -6.00
C ILE A 406 -18.92 -7.16 -5.51
N GLY A 407 -18.96 -7.43 -4.20
CA GLY A 407 -18.13 -8.42 -3.53
C GLY A 407 -16.67 -7.98 -3.40
N ARG A 408 -15.87 -8.87 -2.83
CA ARG A 408 -14.42 -8.69 -2.75
C ARG A 408 -13.80 -8.71 -4.14
N ASN A 409 -12.99 -7.70 -4.44
CA ASN A 409 -12.58 -7.31 -5.79
C ASN A 409 -11.06 -7.12 -5.95
N THR A 410 -10.26 -7.32 -4.90
CA THR A 410 -8.80 -7.50 -5.08
C THR A 410 -8.49 -8.69 -5.97
N ARG A 411 -7.28 -8.74 -6.57
CA ARG A 411 -6.83 -9.82 -7.48
C ARG A 411 -7.07 -11.24 -6.93
N GLY A 412 -7.18 -11.39 -5.61
CA GLY A 412 -7.57 -12.64 -4.99
C GLY A 412 -8.87 -12.60 -4.15
N LYS A 413 -9.57 -11.47 -4.08
CA LYS A 413 -10.84 -11.32 -3.35
C LYS A 413 -10.70 -11.47 -1.81
N CYS A 414 -9.62 -10.97 -1.21
CA CYS A 414 -9.49 -10.91 0.27
C CYS A 414 -10.14 -9.67 0.85
N LEU A 415 -10.23 -8.61 0.05
CA LEU A 415 -10.78 -7.35 0.47
C LEU A 415 -11.72 -6.86 -0.62
N HIS A 416 -12.72 -6.13 -0.18
CA HIS A 416 -13.45 -5.19 -0.99
C HIS A 416 -12.78 -3.81 -0.91
N TYR A 417 -12.67 -3.15 -2.06
CA TYR A 417 -12.33 -1.75 -2.14
C TYR A 417 -13.31 -1.04 -3.07
N SER A 418 -13.59 0.22 -2.75
CA SER A 418 -14.17 1.16 -3.69
C SER A 418 -13.03 1.95 -4.35
N THR A 419 -13.25 2.45 -5.57
CA THR A 419 -12.27 3.32 -6.24
C THR A 419 -12.86 4.70 -6.45
N ILE A 420 -12.20 5.73 -5.93
CA ILE A 420 -12.56 7.14 -6.10
C ILE A 420 -11.71 7.68 -7.25
N TYR A 421 -12.38 8.26 -8.24
CA TYR A 421 -11.77 8.87 -9.41
C TYR A 421 -11.92 10.39 -9.36
N GLY A 422 -10.82 11.10 -9.66
CA GLY A 422 -10.90 12.52 -10.04
C GLY A 422 -11.43 12.62 -11.47
N GLY A 423 -12.65 13.15 -11.63
CA GLY A 423 -13.34 13.16 -12.93
C GLY A 423 -13.84 11.80 -13.40
N LYS A 424 -14.53 11.78 -14.56
CA LYS A 424 -15.28 10.61 -15.03
C LYS A 424 -14.33 9.56 -15.63
N PRO A 425 -14.20 8.35 -15.05
CA PRO A 425 -13.37 7.31 -15.65
C PRO A 425 -14.04 6.70 -16.87
N SER A 426 -13.24 6.18 -17.80
CA SER A 426 -13.72 5.30 -18.86
C SER A 426 -13.50 3.86 -18.44
N LEU A 427 -14.59 3.17 -18.13
CA LEU A 427 -14.60 1.84 -17.52
C LEU A 427 -14.99 0.72 -18.51
N ARG A 428 -14.96 1.05 -19.80
CA ARG A 428 -15.30 0.18 -20.95
C ARG A 428 -14.32 0.44 -22.08
N ARG A 429 -14.28 -0.50 -23.03
CA ARG A 429 -13.45 -0.37 -24.23
C ARG A 429 -13.73 0.94 -24.97
N HIS A 430 -12.69 1.71 -25.25
CA HIS A 430 -12.76 2.98 -25.97
C HIS A 430 -11.50 3.19 -26.81
N LYS A 431 -11.62 4.01 -27.87
CA LYS A 431 -10.50 4.36 -28.75
C LYS A 431 -9.80 5.61 -28.22
N LEU A 432 -8.47 5.57 -28.13
CA LEU A 432 -7.62 6.70 -27.83
C LEU A 432 -6.87 7.13 -29.10
N ARG A 433 -6.74 8.44 -29.30
CA ARG A 433 -6.18 9.01 -30.53
C ARG A 433 -4.88 9.76 -30.25
N ARG A 434 -3.92 9.65 -31.16
CA ARG A 434 -2.65 10.38 -31.12
C ARG A 434 -2.89 11.87 -30.89
N GLY A 435 -2.09 12.45 -29.98
CA GLY A 435 -2.14 13.87 -29.65
C GLY A 435 -3.10 14.23 -28.52
N GLN A 436 -4.05 13.34 -28.18
CA GLN A 436 -4.97 13.54 -27.06
C GLN A 436 -4.22 13.65 -25.73
N VAL A 437 -4.56 14.65 -24.92
CA VAL A 437 -4.29 14.64 -23.48
C VAL A 437 -5.49 13.97 -22.83
N LEU A 438 -5.31 12.76 -22.31
CA LEU A 438 -6.42 11.98 -21.78
C LEU A 438 -6.92 12.55 -20.46
N PHE A 439 -5.98 12.98 -19.62
CA PHE A 439 -6.23 13.68 -18.38
C PHE A 439 -5.02 14.56 -18.03
N ASP A 440 -5.29 15.59 -17.22
CA ASP A 440 -4.34 16.59 -16.73
C ASP A 440 -4.88 17.07 -15.37
N GLU A 441 -4.58 16.29 -14.33
CA GLU A 441 -5.28 16.36 -13.04
C GLU A 441 -4.27 16.56 -11.91
N THR A 442 -4.53 17.56 -11.06
CA THR A 442 -3.78 17.81 -9.83
C THR A 442 -4.69 17.66 -8.62
N VAL A 443 -4.24 16.88 -7.64
CA VAL A 443 -4.88 16.74 -6.33
C VAL A 443 -3.94 17.11 -5.20
N LEU A 444 -4.51 17.66 -4.14
CA LEU A 444 -3.88 17.86 -2.84
C LEU A 444 -4.48 16.88 -1.83
N LEU A 445 -3.63 16.21 -1.07
CA LEU A 445 -3.96 15.23 -0.05
C LEU A 445 -3.53 15.76 1.31
N MET A 446 -4.38 15.61 2.32
CA MET A 446 -4.09 16.06 3.67
C MET A 446 -4.74 15.17 4.72
N ALA A 447 -4.07 15.00 5.86
CA ALA A 447 -4.65 14.36 7.04
C ALA A 447 -5.37 15.45 7.83
N ALA A 448 -6.68 15.49 7.70
CA ALA A 448 -7.51 16.58 8.19
C ALA A 448 -8.96 16.13 8.37
N THR A 449 -9.70 16.87 9.17
CA THR A 449 -11.15 16.78 9.27
C THR A 449 -11.83 17.26 7.99
N ALA A 450 -13.11 16.92 7.83
CA ALA A 450 -13.93 17.38 6.72
C ALA A 450 -14.05 18.91 6.68
N GLU A 451 -14.13 19.57 7.85
CA GLU A 451 -14.20 21.03 7.91
C GLU A 451 -12.88 21.68 7.52
N GLU A 452 -11.74 21.19 8.03
CA GLU A 452 -10.42 21.68 7.62
C GLU A 452 -10.17 21.47 6.11
N THR A 453 -10.59 20.32 5.58
CA THR A 453 -10.50 20.03 4.14
C THR A 453 -11.34 21.02 3.32
N ARG A 454 -12.57 21.29 3.77
CA ARG A 454 -13.48 22.25 3.13
C ARG A 454 -12.91 23.66 3.13
N GLN A 455 -12.39 24.12 4.27
CA GLN A 455 -11.78 25.44 4.36
C GLN A 455 -10.56 25.55 3.45
N LYS A 456 -9.70 24.52 3.45
CA LYS A 456 -8.53 24.51 2.58
C LYS A 456 -8.90 24.50 1.09
N ALA A 457 -9.96 23.79 0.71
CA ALA A 457 -10.47 23.80 -0.65
C ALA A 457 -10.97 25.18 -1.06
N LYS A 458 -11.69 25.89 -0.19
CA LYS A 458 -12.14 27.27 -0.46
C LYS A 458 -10.96 28.21 -0.68
N GLU A 459 -9.93 28.13 0.16
CA GLU A 459 -8.71 28.94 0.02
C GLU A 459 -8.05 28.74 -1.34
N LEU A 460 -7.85 27.49 -1.77
CA LEU A 460 -7.07 27.15 -2.96
C LEU A 460 -7.81 27.35 -4.29
N ILE A 461 -9.14 27.34 -4.27
CA ILE A 461 -9.96 27.45 -5.49
C ILE A 461 -10.36 28.91 -5.77
N HIS A 462 -10.38 29.76 -4.73
CA HIS A 462 -10.67 31.19 -4.87
C HIS A 462 -9.41 32.07 -4.89
N SER A 463 -8.22 31.46 -4.77
CA SER A 463 -6.91 32.08 -5.01
C SER A 463 -6.46 31.86 -6.44
#